data_AF-A0A8T5I2M2-F1
#
_entry.id   AF-A0A8T5I2M2-F1
#
_cell.length_a   1.000
_cell.length_b   1.000
_cell.length_c   1.000
_cell.angle_alpha   90.00
_cell.angle_beta   90.00
_cell.angle_gamma   90.00
#
_symmetry.space_group_name_H-M   'P 1'
#
loop_
_entity.id
_entity.type
_entity.pdbx_description
1 polymer ?
#
loop_
_entity_poly.entity_id
_entity_poly.type
_entity_poly.pdbx_seq_one_letter_code
_entity_poly.pdbx_strand_id
1 'polypeptide(L)'
;MDIIKYDVYRGPNIGVYISVNDTIGLVPMGFAETKAKKLEEYLNIEIMYTAIANTRLIGTLSVMNNKGFLLPTTAYQDEYDYLKNETDLEVGVLDTKFNALGNVICANDKGAIVSPALSKENCKIIADVLGVEVLQKKISGSHLSGVALKAN
;
A
#
# COMPACT_ATOMS: atom_id res chain seq x y z
N MET A 1 0.83 23.58 -0.58
CA MET A 1 1.13 22.15 -0.80
C MET A 1 2.57 22.10 -1.22
N ASP A 2 3.43 21.66 -0.32
CA ASP A 2 4.87 21.61 -0.55
C ASP A 2 5.22 20.25 -1.15
N ILE A 3 6.22 20.24 -2.04
CA ILE A 3 6.75 19.01 -2.64
C ILE A 3 8.17 18.86 -2.15
N ILE A 4 8.39 17.81 -1.35
CA ILE A 4 9.68 17.57 -0.71
C ILE A 4 10.40 16.44 -1.43
N LYS A 5 11.66 16.69 -1.82
CA LYS A 5 12.51 15.64 -2.39
C LYS A 5 12.97 14.70 -1.30
N TYR A 6 12.84 13.41 -1.57
CA TYR A 6 13.20 12.36 -0.64
C TYR A 6 13.80 11.17 -1.40
N ASP A 7 14.54 10.31 -0.72
CA ASP A 7 15.15 9.13 -1.32
C ASP A 7 15.11 7.95 -0.34
N VAL A 8 14.95 6.74 -0.88
CA VAL A 8 15.02 5.49 -0.14
C VAL A 8 16.13 4.66 -0.74
N TYR A 9 17.06 4.19 0.10
CA TYR A 9 18.26 3.45 -0.32
C TYR A 9 19.07 4.12 -1.44
N ARG A 10 19.22 5.45 -1.40
CA ARG A 10 19.90 6.25 -2.43
C ARG A 10 19.26 6.13 -3.81
N GLY A 11 17.96 5.79 -3.86
CA GLY A 11 17.16 5.67 -5.07
C GLY A 11 15.92 6.58 -5.04
N PRO A 12 15.41 6.96 -6.23
CA PRO A 12 14.24 7.85 -6.35
C PRO A 12 12.90 7.12 -6.18
N ASN A 13 12.91 5.79 -6.10
CA ASN A 13 11.69 4.95 -6.13
C ASN A 13 11.07 4.79 -4.74
N ILE A 14 10.62 5.89 -4.12
CA ILE A 14 10.11 5.91 -2.73
C ILE A 14 8.91 4.98 -2.56
N GLY A 15 7.94 5.05 -3.47
CA GLY A 15 6.68 4.29 -3.40
C GLY A 15 6.82 2.78 -3.56
N VAL A 16 8.01 2.27 -3.93
CA VAL A 16 8.28 0.83 -3.91
C VAL A 16 8.43 0.32 -2.47
N TYR A 17 8.97 1.15 -1.58
CA TYR A 17 9.39 0.76 -0.23
C TYR A 17 8.49 1.30 0.88
N ILE A 18 7.82 2.42 0.64
CA ILE A 18 7.03 3.14 1.64
C ILE A 18 5.58 3.23 1.16
N SER A 19 4.66 3.02 2.09
CA SER A 19 3.21 3.24 1.89
C SER A 19 2.71 4.18 2.97
N VAL A 20 1.87 5.16 2.62
CA VAL A 20 1.35 6.17 3.55
C VAL A 20 -0.14 6.39 3.30
N ASN A 21 -0.87 6.66 4.37
CA ASN A 21 -2.22 7.24 4.35
C ASN A 21 -2.19 8.58 5.12
N ASP A 22 -3.33 9.08 5.59
CA ASP A 22 -3.39 10.41 6.22
C ASP A 22 -2.85 10.44 7.66
N THR A 23 -2.68 9.28 8.31
CA THR A 23 -2.28 9.19 9.72
C THR A 23 -1.07 8.29 9.96
N ILE A 24 -0.80 7.33 9.08
CA ILE A 24 0.20 6.27 9.25
C ILE A 24 1.08 6.18 8.01
N GLY A 25 2.38 5.97 8.23
CA GLY A 25 3.33 5.59 7.20
C GLY A 25 4.06 4.30 7.55
N LEU A 26 4.03 3.33 6.63
CA LEU A 26 4.77 2.09 6.72
C LEU A 26 6.16 2.24 6.10
N VAL A 27 7.20 1.93 6.87
CA VAL A 27 8.59 1.90 6.40
C VAL A 27 9.22 0.53 6.63
N PRO A 28 10.25 0.15 5.85
CA PRO A 28 10.89 -1.16 6.01
C PRO A 28 11.60 -1.34 7.36
N MET A 29 11.65 -2.57 7.85
CA MET A 29 12.52 -2.93 8.97
C MET A 29 13.98 -2.50 8.71
N GLY A 30 14.58 -1.81 9.69
CA GLY A 30 15.93 -1.24 9.60
C GLY A 30 16.03 0.04 8.76
N PHE A 31 14.92 0.71 8.45
CA PHE A 31 14.94 2.05 7.87
C PHE A 31 15.58 3.04 8.85
N ALA A 32 16.32 4.03 8.33
CA ALA A 32 17.07 4.94 9.19
C ALA A 32 16.12 5.84 10.00
N GLU A 33 16.26 5.87 11.32
CA GLU A 33 15.40 6.67 12.21
C GLU A 33 15.39 8.16 11.87
N THR A 34 16.55 8.73 11.52
CA THR A 34 16.66 10.13 11.11
C THR A 34 15.88 10.44 9.84
N LYS A 35 15.69 9.43 8.98
CA LYS A 35 14.87 9.51 7.78
C LYS A 35 13.39 9.34 8.12
N ALA A 36 13.04 8.34 8.93
CA ALA A 36 11.67 8.15 9.41
C ALA A 36 11.10 9.40 10.09
N LYS A 37 11.84 10.01 11.03
CA LYS A 37 11.41 11.25 11.72
C LYS A 37 11.14 12.41 10.78
N LYS A 38 11.97 12.58 9.74
CA LYS A 38 11.70 13.59 8.71
C LYS A 38 10.41 13.29 7.96
N LEU A 39 10.12 12.03 7.68
CA LEU A 39 8.88 11.64 7.02
C LEU A 39 7.66 11.90 7.92
N GLU A 40 7.75 11.61 9.21
CA GLU A 40 6.73 11.98 10.22
C GLU A 40 6.47 13.49 10.21
N GLU A 41 7.51 14.31 10.31
CA GLU A 41 7.40 15.77 10.34
C GLU A 41 6.82 16.34 9.04
N TYR A 42 7.25 15.82 7.89
CA TYR A 42 6.82 16.31 6.58
C TYR A 42 5.37 15.99 6.25
N LEU A 43 4.89 14.82 6.67
CA LEU A 43 3.54 14.35 6.36
C LEU A 43 2.57 14.48 7.54
N ASN A 44 3.08 14.78 8.74
CA ASN A 44 2.33 14.80 10.00
C ASN A 44 1.57 13.47 10.25
N ILE A 45 2.33 12.37 10.17
CA ILE A 45 1.85 10.99 10.35
C ILE A 45 2.72 10.25 11.38
N GLU A 46 2.24 9.12 11.88
CA GLU A 46 3.00 8.18 12.70
C GLU A 46 3.70 7.14 11.82
N ILE A 47 4.96 6.81 12.12
CA ILE A 47 5.70 5.79 11.34
C ILE A 47 5.73 4.43 12.04
N MET A 48 5.31 3.42 11.30
CA MET A 48 5.41 2.01 11.69
C MET A 48 6.49 1.29 10.89
N TYR A 49 7.29 0.48 11.57
CA TYR A 49 8.32 -0.34 10.96
C TYR A 49 7.78 -1.74 10.73
N THR A 50 7.73 -2.16 9.47
CA THR A 50 7.18 -3.46 9.13
C THR A 50 7.88 -4.10 7.92
N ALA A 51 7.52 -5.34 7.65
CA ALA A 51 7.84 -6.06 6.44
C ALA A 51 6.55 -6.62 5.85
N ILE A 52 6.53 -6.81 4.53
CA ILE A 52 5.45 -7.55 3.87
C ILE A 52 6.11 -8.69 3.10
N ALA A 53 5.67 -9.91 3.35
CA ALA A 53 6.27 -11.15 2.86
C ALA A 53 7.77 -11.27 3.19
N ASN A 54 8.17 -10.79 4.37
CA ASN A 54 9.56 -10.70 4.84
C ASN A 54 10.48 -9.93 3.85
N THR A 55 9.91 -8.93 3.18
CA THR A 55 10.63 -8.06 2.24
C THR A 55 10.53 -6.59 2.65
N ARG A 56 11.34 -5.76 1.98
CA ARG A 56 11.30 -4.30 2.12
C ARG A 56 10.33 -3.62 1.13
N LEU A 57 9.64 -4.38 0.29
CA LEU A 57 8.88 -3.87 -0.86
C LEU A 57 7.43 -3.53 -0.49
N ILE A 58 7.25 -2.80 0.61
CA ILE A 58 5.94 -2.56 1.23
C ILE A 58 4.96 -1.96 0.21
N GLY A 59 5.31 -0.82 -0.39
CA GLY A 59 4.40 -0.14 -1.32
C GLY A 59 4.14 -0.90 -2.63
N THR A 60 4.94 -1.91 -2.96
CA THR A 60 4.69 -2.80 -4.10
C THR A 60 3.77 -3.95 -3.74
N LEU A 61 3.88 -4.46 -2.52
CA LEU A 61 3.19 -5.68 -2.08
C LEU A 61 1.86 -5.38 -1.39
N SER A 62 1.70 -4.23 -0.77
CA SER A 62 0.47 -3.84 -0.08
C SER A 62 -0.22 -2.64 -0.73
N VAL A 63 -1.50 -2.48 -0.39
CA VAL A 63 -2.31 -1.30 -0.71
C VAL A 63 -2.95 -0.83 0.59
N MET A 64 -2.97 0.48 0.81
CA MET A 64 -3.56 1.07 2.01
C MET A 64 -4.35 2.32 1.63
N ASN A 65 -5.45 2.57 2.35
CA ASN A 65 -6.10 3.87 2.47
C ASN A 65 -6.44 4.13 3.96
N ASN A 66 -7.30 5.09 4.28
CA ASN A 66 -7.68 5.39 5.68
C ASN A 66 -8.70 4.41 6.27
N LYS A 67 -9.05 3.33 5.55
CA LYS A 67 -10.07 2.34 5.97
C LYS A 67 -9.48 0.94 6.15
N GLY A 68 -8.47 0.59 5.36
CA GLY A 68 -7.88 -0.74 5.43
C GLY A 68 -6.57 -0.94 4.69
N PHE A 69 -6.01 -2.12 4.92
CA PHE A 69 -4.83 -2.69 4.28
C PHE A 69 -5.21 -3.93 3.47
N LEU A 70 -4.62 -4.06 2.29
CA LEU A 70 -4.61 -5.30 1.53
C LEU A 70 -3.20 -5.87 1.47
N LEU A 71 -3.08 -7.13 1.87
CA LEU A 71 -1.84 -7.90 1.86
C LEU A 71 -1.95 -9.09 0.88
N PRO A 72 -0.83 -9.54 0.29
CA PRO A 72 -0.82 -10.75 -0.52
C PRO A 72 -0.84 -11.99 0.37
N THR A 73 -1.20 -13.14 -0.19
CA THR A 73 -1.15 -14.45 0.51
C THR A 73 0.27 -14.87 0.92
N THR A 74 1.30 -14.21 0.38
CA THR A 74 2.70 -14.42 0.77
C THR A 74 3.10 -13.63 2.02
N ALA A 75 2.25 -12.74 2.54
CA ALA A 75 2.50 -12.08 3.82
C ALA A 75 2.42 -13.10 4.96
N TYR A 76 3.28 -12.92 5.96
CA TYR A 76 3.31 -13.81 7.12
C TYR A 76 2.23 -13.44 8.13
N GLN A 77 1.83 -14.42 8.95
CA GLN A 77 0.78 -14.23 9.94
C GLN A 77 1.14 -13.17 11.00
N ASP A 78 2.41 -13.11 11.40
CA ASP A 78 2.91 -12.10 12.33
C ASP A 78 2.89 -10.68 11.73
N GLU A 79 3.16 -10.53 10.43
CA GLU A 79 3.01 -9.25 9.72
C GLU A 79 1.54 -8.79 9.69
N TYR A 80 0.61 -9.72 9.45
CA TYR A 80 -0.83 -9.46 9.53
C TYR A 80 -1.26 -9.06 10.94
N ASP A 81 -0.89 -9.85 11.94
CA ASP A 81 -1.27 -9.63 13.34
C ASP A 81 -0.69 -8.31 13.86
N TYR A 82 0.53 -7.96 13.46
CA TYR A 82 1.15 -6.67 13.79
C TYR A 82 0.31 -5.49 13.29
N LEU A 83 -0.05 -5.47 12.00
CA LEU A 83 -0.86 -4.37 11.45
C LEU A 83 -2.26 -4.30 12.09
N LYS A 84 -2.84 -5.45 12.41
CA LYS A 84 -4.16 -5.53 13.04
C LYS A 84 -4.16 -5.10 14.51
N ASN A 85 -3.07 -5.33 15.24
CA ASN A 85 -2.98 -4.97 16.66
C ASN A 85 -2.57 -3.51 16.88
N GLU A 86 -1.77 -2.96 15.96
CA GLU A 86 -1.25 -1.59 16.06
C GLU A 86 -2.14 -0.55 15.37
N THR A 87 -3.17 -0.97 14.61
CA THR A 87 -4.07 -0.06 13.90
C THR A 87 -5.52 -0.50 14.02
N ASP A 88 -6.44 0.46 14.00
CA ASP A 88 -7.89 0.20 13.95
C ASP A 88 -8.40 -0.06 12.51
N LEU A 89 -7.49 -0.21 11.54
CA LEU A 89 -7.83 -0.39 10.13
C LEU A 89 -8.12 -1.85 9.80
N GLU A 90 -9.04 -2.08 8.87
CA GLU A 90 -9.36 -3.44 8.41
C GLU A 90 -8.16 -4.04 7.67
N VAL A 91 -7.74 -5.25 8.02
CA VAL A 91 -6.63 -5.93 7.33
C VAL A 91 -7.18 -7.13 6.57
N GLY A 92 -7.13 -7.04 5.24
CA GLY A 92 -7.55 -8.09 4.32
C GLY A 92 -6.40 -8.76 3.60
N VAL A 93 -6.57 -10.05 3.28
CA VAL A 93 -5.63 -10.82 2.44
C VAL A 93 -6.30 -11.11 1.10
N LEU A 94 -5.61 -10.80 0.01
CA LEU A 94 -6.12 -11.03 -1.33
C LEU A 94 -5.50 -12.29 -1.95
N ASP A 95 -6.31 -13.32 -2.15
CA ASP A 95 -5.87 -14.53 -2.87
C ASP A 95 -5.84 -14.27 -4.38
N THR A 96 -4.64 -14.05 -4.89
CA THR A 96 -4.41 -13.79 -6.31
C THR A 96 -3.04 -14.28 -6.74
N LYS A 97 -2.90 -14.59 -8.03
CA LYS A 97 -1.60 -14.87 -8.63
C LYS A 97 -0.74 -13.60 -8.80
N PHE A 98 -1.35 -12.41 -8.66
CA PHE A 98 -0.69 -11.12 -8.80
C PHE A 98 -0.28 -10.56 -7.43
N ASN A 99 0.75 -11.14 -6.81
CA ASN A 99 1.14 -10.84 -5.42
C ASN A 99 1.62 -9.39 -5.19
N ALA A 100 2.09 -8.70 -6.24
CA ALA A 100 2.44 -7.29 -6.15
C ALA A 100 1.17 -6.42 -6.24
N LEU A 101 0.39 -6.39 -5.15
CA LEU A 101 -0.91 -5.74 -5.12
C LEU A 101 -0.83 -4.25 -5.49
N GLY A 102 0.20 -3.55 -5.01
CA GLY A 102 0.47 -2.14 -5.33
C GLY A 102 0.75 -1.87 -6.82
N ASN A 103 1.07 -2.90 -7.61
CA ASN A 103 1.21 -2.74 -9.06
C ASN A 103 -0.12 -2.84 -9.81
N VAL A 104 -1.10 -3.55 -9.26
CA VAL A 104 -2.37 -3.90 -9.93
C VAL A 104 -3.59 -3.23 -9.32
N ILE A 105 -3.41 -2.45 -8.24
CA ILE A 105 -4.47 -1.71 -7.54
C ILE A 105 -3.95 -0.30 -7.25
N CYS A 106 -4.76 0.70 -7.58
CA CYS A 106 -4.56 2.09 -7.17
C CYS A 106 -5.82 2.54 -6.44
N ALA A 107 -5.70 2.99 -5.20
CA ALA A 107 -6.85 3.33 -4.36
C ALA A 107 -6.60 4.59 -3.52
N ASN A 108 -7.69 5.25 -3.16
CA ASN A 108 -7.77 6.24 -2.08
C ASN A 108 -9.05 5.99 -1.26
N ASP A 109 -9.50 6.96 -0.47
CA ASP A 109 -10.69 6.80 0.38
C ASP A 109 -12.03 6.86 -0.35
N LYS A 110 -12.02 7.22 -1.64
CA LYS A 110 -13.22 7.45 -2.45
C LYS A 110 -13.44 6.35 -3.49
N GLY A 111 -12.37 5.75 -4.00
CA GLY A 111 -12.46 4.77 -5.06
C GLY A 111 -11.15 4.01 -5.27
N ALA A 112 -11.27 2.89 -5.98
CA ALA A 112 -10.13 2.11 -6.42
C ALA A 112 -10.22 1.78 -7.91
N ILE A 113 -9.12 1.98 -8.63
CA ILE A 113 -8.94 1.48 -9.99
C ILE A 113 -8.05 0.25 -9.94
N VAL A 114 -8.63 -0.88 -10.35
CA VAL A 114 -7.97 -2.18 -10.27
C VAL A 114 -7.77 -2.80 -11.65
N SER A 115 -6.75 -3.63 -11.76
CA SER A 115 -6.43 -4.34 -12.98
C SER A 115 -7.60 -5.21 -13.44
N PRO A 116 -7.91 -5.22 -14.76
CA PRO A 116 -8.85 -6.19 -15.33
C PRO A 116 -8.37 -7.65 -15.22
N ALA A 117 -7.12 -7.88 -14.81
CA ALA A 117 -6.59 -9.22 -14.56
C ALA A 117 -7.05 -9.81 -13.22
N LEU A 118 -7.58 -8.99 -12.30
CA LEU A 118 -8.13 -9.46 -11.03
C LEU A 118 -9.55 -10.02 -11.22
N SER A 119 -9.90 -11.03 -10.44
CA SER A 119 -11.24 -11.63 -10.48
C SER A 119 -12.29 -10.67 -9.90
N LYS A 120 -13.57 -10.90 -10.23
CA LYS A 120 -14.68 -10.14 -9.62
C LYS A 120 -14.77 -10.36 -8.11
N GLU A 121 -14.38 -11.54 -7.64
CA GLU A 121 -14.32 -11.86 -6.21
C GLU A 121 -13.25 -11.02 -5.52
N ASN A 122 -12.05 -10.92 -6.10
CA ASN A 122 -11.00 -10.05 -5.60
C ASN A 122 -11.47 -8.59 -5.55
N CYS A 123 -12.23 -8.13 -6.55
CA CYS A 123 -12.80 -6.78 -6.54
C CYS A 123 -13.77 -6.55 -5.39
N LYS A 124 -14.55 -7.57 -4.97
CA LYS A 124 -15.44 -7.46 -3.81
C LYS A 124 -14.63 -7.33 -2.52
N ILE A 125 -13.64 -8.21 -2.32
CA ILE A 125 -12.76 -8.15 -1.15
C ILE A 125 -12.06 -6.78 -1.06
N ILE A 126 -11.56 -6.27 -2.18
CA ILE A 126 -10.93 -4.94 -2.24
C ILE A 126 -11.94 -3.85 -1.85
N ALA A 127 -13.17 -3.91 -2.37
CA ALA A 127 -14.21 -2.93 -2.06
C ALA A 127 -14.60 -2.95 -0.58
N ASP A 128 -14.71 -4.14 0.00
CA ASP A 128 -15.11 -4.35 1.39
C ASP A 128 -14.01 -3.88 2.36
N VAL A 129 -12.76 -4.33 2.14
CA VAL A 129 -11.61 -4.00 3.01
C VAL A 129 -11.24 -2.52 2.92
N LEU A 130 -11.20 -1.95 1.72
CA LEU A 130 -10.86 -0.54 1.54
C LEU A 130 -12.08 0.38 1.69
N GLY A 131 -13.29 -0.18 1.84
CA GLY A 131 -14.55 0.54 1.97
C GLY A 131 -14.81 1.55 0.84
N VAL A 132 -14.53 1.18 -0.41
CA VAL A 132 -14.66 2.06 -1.60
C VAL A 132 -15.23 1.35 -2.81
N GLU A 133 -15.77 2.13 -3.75
CA GLU A 133 -16.18 1.60 -5.05
C GLU A 133 -14.97 1.19 -5.89
N VAL A 134 -15.07 0.01 -6.53
CA VAL A 134 -13.99 -0.58 -7.34
C VAL A 134 -14.36 -0.55 -8.82
N LEU A 135 -13.48 0.02 -9.64
CA LEU A 135 -13.57 0.00 -11.09
C LEU A 135 -12.42 -0.81 -11.71
N GLN A 136 -12.76 -1.84 -12.48
CA GLN A 136 -11.76 -2.57 -13.26
C GLN A 136 -11.45 -1.85 -14.57
N LYS A 137 -10.21 -1.40 -14.78
CA LYS A 137 -9.84 -0.67 -16.01
C LYS A 137 -8.36 -0.77 -16.36
N LYS A 138 -8.07 -0.84 -17.67
CA LYS A 138 -6.71 -0.64 -18.19
C LYS A 138 -6.36 0.83 -18.22
N ILE A 139 -5.12 1.15 -17.88
CA ILE A 139 -4.60 2.52 -17.97
C ILE A 139 -3.63 2.59 -19.14
N SER A 140 -3.97 3.35 -20.18
CA SER A 140 -3.18 3.45 -21.41
C SER A 140 -2.81 2.09 -22.01
N GLY A 141 -3.73 1.12 -21.96
CA GLY A 141 -3.51 -0.25 -22.45
C GLY A 141 -2.78 -1.19 -21.47
N SER A 142 -2.19 -0.66 -20.39
CA SER A 142 -1.52 -1.45 -19.34
C SER A 142 -2.51 -2.10 -18.37
N HIS A 143 -2.16 -3.29 -17.91
CA HIS A 143 -2.86 -4.01 -16.83
C HIS A 143 -2.35 -3.60 -15.43
N LEU A 144 -1.29 -2.80 -15.33
CA LEU A 144 -0.66 -2.43 -14.07
C LEU A 144 -1.15 -1.05 -13.63
N SER A 145 -2.38 -0.97 -13.10
CA SER A 145 -3.00 0.31 -12.74
C SER A 145 -2.23 1.06 -11.65
N GLY A 146 -1.70 0.36 -10.64
CA GLY A 146 -0.94 0.97 -9.55
C GLY A 146 0.48 1.42 -9.93
N VAL A 147 1.04 0.89 -11.03
CA VAL A 147 2.29 1.41 -11.60
C VAL A 147 2.07 2.71 -12.37
N ALA A 148 0.91 2.83 -13.04
CA ALA A 148 0.61 3.95 -13.92
C ALA A 148 -0.07 5.13 -13.20
N LEU A 149 -0.70 4.89 -12.04
CA LEU A 149 -1.48 5.87 -11.30
C LEU A 149 -1.07 5.91 -9.84
N LYS A 150 -1.07 7.11 -9.27
CA LYS A 150 -1.12 7.31 -7.82
C LYS A 150 -2.37 8.12 -7.49
N ALA A 151 -3.19 7.59 -6.58
CA ALA A 151 -4.32 8.29 -6.00
C ALA A 151 -3.92 8.81 -4.61
N ASN A 152 -4.43 10.00 -4.29
CA ASN A 152 -4.38 10.62 -2.98
C ASN A 152 -5.82 10.69 -2.46
#